data_AF-A0A7K4UST4-F1
#
_entry.id   AF-A0A7K4UST4-F1
#
_cell.length_a   1.000
_cell.length_b   1.000
_cell.length_c   1.000
_cell.angle_alpha   90.00
_cell.angle_beta   90.00
_cell.angle_gamma   90.00
#
_symmetry.space_group_name_H-M   'P 1'
#
loop_
_entity.id
_entity.type
_entity.pdbx_description
1 polymer ?
#
loop_
_entity_poly.entity_id
_entity_poly.type
_entity_poly.pdbx_seq_one_letter_code
_entity_poly.pdbx_strand_id
1 'polypeptide(L)'
;PSLSRVCVSRDTWKRNPASKDVFSWALFRVGRPRLCPHLGRVLPPALLLSDDFQEENKVLGVRCLHHIVLNVPGADLCHFNRAQVVFHALYNHLYSREAPLVQAVLLCLLDLLPVLERWQRHQGRGTGATSPWDQVLQLLLTHMEAEHRLALRRVYAGTLPAFVTR
;
A
#
# COMPACT_ATOMS: atom_id res chain seq x y z
N PRO A 1 12.23 25.54 19.07
CA PRO A 1 11.72 24.21 19.49
C PRO A 1 12.07 23.14 18.44
N SER A 2 13.20 22.49 18.66
CA SER A 2 13.79 21.45 17.82
C SER A 2 12.89 20.20 17.78
N LEU A 3 12.23 19.97 16.65
CA LEU A 3 11.60 18.68 16.33
C LEU A 3 12.72 17.63 16.24
N SER A 4 12.91 16.94 17.36
CA SER A 4 13.78 15.77 17.50
C SER A 4 13.53 14.81 16.35
N ARG A 5 14.61 14.49 15.64
CA ARG A 5 14.70 13.44 14.61
C ARG A 5 14.21 12.12 15.18
N VAL A 6 12.92 11.83 15.05
CA VAL A 6 12.43 10.46 15.21
C VAL A 6 12.72 9.76 13.88
N CYS A 7 13.98 9.35 13.71
CA CYS A 7 14.34 8.38 12.68
C CYS A 7 13.85 7.05 13.18
N VAL A 8 12.70 6.65 12.66
CA VAL A 8 12.02 5.45 13.08
C VAL A 8 12.72 4.24 12.46
N SER A 9 13.68 3.65 13.19
CA SER A 9 14.36 2.41 12.81
C SER A 9 13.55 1.18 13.29
N ARG A 10 13.70 0.04 12.61
CA ARG A 10 13.14 -1.29 12.97
C ARG A 10 13.36 -1.65 14.44
N ASP A 11 14.47 -1.23 15.02
CA ASP A 11 14.81 -1.51 16.42
C ASP A 11 14.07 -0.62 17.43
N THR A 12 13.53 0.52 16.98
CA THR A 12 12.87 1.51 17.84
C THR A 12 11.42 1.11 18.13
N TRP A 13 10.75 0.49 17.16
CA TRP A 13 9.36 0.05 17.30
C TRP A 13 9.15 -1.14 18.20
N LYS A 14 10.03 -2.14 18.09
CA LYS A 14 9.95 -3.33 18.96
C LYS A 14 10.14 -2.97 20.43
N ARG A 15 10.83 -1.86 20.72
CA ARG A 15 11.08 -1.36 22.07
C ARG A 15 9.98 -0.43 22.59
N ASN A 16 9.21 0.20 21.71
CA ASN A 16 8.11 1.09 22.12
C ASN A 16 6.90 0.99 21.18
N PRO A 17 5.88 0.17 21.53
CA PRO A 17 4.69 -0.03 20.71
C PRO A 17 3.87 1.25 20.51
N ALA A 18 3.99 2.26 21.36
CA ALA A 18 3.29 3.54 21.14
C ALA A 18 3.84 4.30 19.92
N SER A 19 5.04 3.98 19.45
CA SER A 19 5.69 4.70 18.35
C SER A 19 4.97 4.51 17.01
N LYS A 20 4.38 3.34 16.76
CA LYS A 20 3.58 3.07 15.54
C LYS A 20 2.26 3.85 15.56
N ASP A 21 1.65 3.99 16.74
CA ASP A 21 0.39 4.71 16.91
C ASP A 21 0.61 6.22 16.77
N VAL A 22 1.67 6.75 17.39
CA VAL A 22 2.06 8.16 17.23
C VAL A 22 2.44 8.47 15.79
N PHE A 23 3.17 7.58 15.12
CA PHE A 23 3.53 7.75 13.70
C PHE A 23 2.28 7.77 12.81
N SER A 24 1.43 6.75 12.90
CA SER A 24 0.22 6.65 12.08
C SER A 24 -0.73 7.81 12.34
N TRP A 25 -0.94 8.18 13.60
CA TRP A 25 -1.73 9.34 14.00
C TRP A 25 -1.17 10.65 13.41
N ALA A 26 0.15 10.84 13.46
CA ALA A 26 0.79 12.03 12.90
C ALA A 26 0.64 12.05 11.37
N LEU A 27 0.84 10.92 10.70
CA LEU A 27 0.70 10.78 9.26
C LEU A 27 -0.72 11.11 8.79
N PHE A 28 -1.75 10.57 9.45
CA PHE A 28 -3.14 10.82 9.09
C PHE A 28 -3.56 12.28 9.26
N ARG A 29 -2.86 13.06 10.09
CA ARG A 29 -3.10 14.51 10.24
C ARG A 29 -2.42 15.37 9.18
N VAL A 30 -1.49 14.81 8.42
CA VAL A 30 -0.78 15.51 7.35
C VAL A 30 -1.41 15.13 6.01
N GLY A 31 -2.18 16.05 5.45
CA GLY A 31 -2.75 15.94 4.10
C GLY A 31 -1.96 16.72 3.04
N ARG A 32 -2.55 16.82 1.84
CA ARG A 32 -2.05 17.69 0.77
C ARG A 32 -2.00 19.16 1.21
N PRO A 33 -0.98 19.96 0.81
CA PRO A 33 0.21 19.62 0.02
C PRO A 33 1.45 19.24 0.88
N ARG A 34 1.32 19.24 2.21
CA ARG A 34 2.47 19.18 3.14
C ARG A 34 3.12 17.79 3.22
N LEU A 35 2.47 16.75 2.71
CA LEU A 35 2.99 15.38 2.76
C LEU A 35 4.13 15.11 1.76
N CYS A 36 4.08 15.71 0.57
CA CYS A 36 5.03 15.42 -0.51
C CYS A 36 6.51 15.68 -0.12
N PRO A 37 6.87 16.82 0.50
CA PRO A 37 8.25 17.07 0.93
C PRO A 37 8.78 16.05 1.97
N HIS A 38 7.88 15.38 2.69
CA HIS A 38 8.21 14.41 3.72
C HIS A 38 8.12 12.96 3.25
N LEU A 39 7.76 12.71 1.99
CA LEU A 39 7.55 11.37 1.44
C LEU A 39 8.75 10.44 1.67
N GLY A 40 9.97 10.93 1.46
CA GLY A 40 11.19 10.14 1.68
C GLY A 40 11.42 9.72 3.15
N ARG A 41 10.75 10.39 4.11
CA ARG A 41 10.83 10.08 5.54
C ARG A 41 9.65 9.25 6.04
N VAL A 42 8.47 9.41 5.46
CA VAL A 42 7.25 8.70 5.91
C VAL A 42 7.03 7.37 5.21
N LEU A 43 7.52 7.23 3.98
CA LEU A 43 7.34 6.00 3.20
C LEU A 43 8.10 4.80 3.79
N PRO A 44 9.39 4.89 4.17
CA PRO A 44 10.10 3.75 4.74
C PRO A 44 9.45 3.24 6.04
N PRO A 45 9.03 4.10 6.99
CA PRO A 45 8.21 3.69 8.13
C PRO A 45 6.86 3.04 7.74
N ALA A 46 6.14 3.56 6.76
CA ALA A 46 4.88 2.92 6.36
C ALA A 46 5.11 1.49 5.81
N LEU A 47 6.15 1.30 5.00
CA LEU A 47 6.55 -0.01 4.44
C LEU A 47 7.06 -0.98 5.51
N LEU A 48 7.88 -0.49 6.43
CA LEU A 48 8.40 -1.32 7.51
C LEU A 48 7.28 -1.76 8.46
N LEU A 49 6.24 -0.93 8.64
CA LEU A 49 5.08 -1.27 9.46
C LEU A 49 4.18 -2.29 8.74
N SER A 50 4.06 -2.20 7.41
CA SER A 50 3.32 -3.20 6.64
C SER A 50 4.01 -4.56 6.61
N ASP A 51 5.36 -4.60 6.67
CA ASP A 51 6.18 -5.82 6.75
C ASP A 51 6.26 -6.44 8.15
N ASP A 52 5.57 -5.88 9.15
CA ASP A 52 5.61 -6.41 10.51
C ASP A 52 4.94 -7.80 10.62
N PHE A 53 5.29 -8.57 11.65
CA PHE A 53 4.73 -9.91 11.84
C PHE A 53 3.30 -9.88 12.40
N GLN A 54 2.92 -8.84 13.15
CA GLN A 54 1.59 -8.73 13.75
C GLN A 54 0.58 -8.20 12.73
N GLU A 55 -0.55 -8.91 12.56
CA GLU A 55 -1.64 -8.54 11.64
C GLU A 55 -2.11 -7.08 11.81
N GLU A 56 -2.32 -6.63 13.05
CA GLU A 56 -2.75 -5.26 13.33
C GLU A 56 -1.78 -4.21 12.79
N ASN A 57 -0.47 -4.48 12.90
CA ASN A 57 0.57 -3.60 12.40
C ASN A 57 0.58 -3.60 10.88
N LYS A 58 0.45 -4.77 10.24
CA LYS A 58 0.35 -4.88 8.79
C LYS A 58 -0.81 -4.05 8.26
N VAL A 59 -2.00 -4.20 8.84
CA VAL A 59 -3.20 -3.44 8.46
C VAL A 59 -2.98 -1.94 8.65
N LEU A 60 -2.40 -1.52 9.78
CA LEU A 60 -2.09 -0.11 10.03
C LEU A 60 -1.07 0.45 9.04
N GLY A 61 -0.04 -0.32 8.70
CA GLY A 61 0.96 0.01 7.68
C GLY A 61 0.34 0.19 6.30
N VAL A 62 -0.53 -0.73 5.88
CA VAL A 62 -1.26 -0.62 4.62
C VAL A 62 -2.18 0.59 4.60
N ARG A 63 -2.88 0.91 5.71
CA ARG A 63 -3.66 2.15 5.82
C ARG A 63 -2.79 3.40 5.71
N CYS A 64 -1.59 3.39 6.29
CA CYS A 64 -0.62 4.47 6.13
C CYS A 64 -0.18 4.62 4.67
N LEU A 65 0.12 3.52 3.98
CA LEU A 65 0.46 3.52 2.55
C LEU A 65 -0.69 4.06 1.71
N HIS A 66 -1.91 3.65 2.00
CA HIS A 66 -3.10 4.12 1.30
C HIS A 66 -3.29 5.63 1.46
N HIS A 67 -3.13 6.16 2.67
CA HIS A 67 -3.14 7.61 2.91
C HIS A 67 -2.06 8.34 2.11
N ILE A 68 -0.85 7.78 1.99
CA ILE A 68 0.22 8.36 1.17
C ILE A 68 -0.19 8.37 -0.31
N VAL A 69 -0.72 7.27 -0.85
CA VAL A 69 -1.18 7.18 -2.24
C VAL A 69 -2.26 8.22 -2.52
N LEU A 70 -3.21 8.41 -1.60
CA LEU A 70 -4.27 9.41 -1.75
C LEU A 70 -3.77 10.85 -1.59
N ASN A 71 -2.73 11.11 -0.79
CA ASN A 71 -2.27 12.46 -0.46
C ASN A 71 -1.01 12.93 -1.20
N VAL A 72 -0.39 12.09 -2.02
CA VAL A 72 0.78 12.47 -2.82
C VAL A 72 0.41 12.50 -4.31
N PRO A 73 0.85 13.50 -5.08
CA PRO A 73 0.69 13.50 -6.54
C PRO A 73 1.33 12.26 -7.17
N GLY A 74 0.65 11.64 -8.13
CA GLY A 74 1.15 10.43 -8.79
C GLY A 74 2.55 10.58 -9.39
N ALA A 75 2.87 11.75 -9.95
CA ALA A 75 4.20 12.04 -10.49
C ALA A 75 5.31 11.96 -9.42
N ASP A 76 5.07 12.52 -8.24
CA ASP A 76 6.01 12.49 -7.12
C ASP A 76 6.14 11.09 -6.51
N LEU A 77 5.06 10.32 -6.55
CA LEU A 77 5.06 8.92 -6.13
C LEU A 77 5.83 8.04 -7.12
N CYS A 78 5.70 8.28 -8.42
CA CYS A 78 6.46 7.56 -9.44
C CYS A 78 7.95 7.95 -9.45
N HIS A 79 8.28 9.16 -8.99
CA HIS A 79 9.66 9.61 -8.87
C HIS A 79 10.47 8.69 -7.94
N PHE A 80 11.72 8.41 -8.33
CA PHE A 80 12.58 7.40 -7.69
C PHE A 80 11.95 6.01 -7.51
N ASN A 81 11.02 5.62 -8.39
CA ASN A 81 10.39 4.30 -8.39
C ASN A 81 9.62 3.95 -7.10
N ARG A 82 9.20 4.96 -6.32
CA ARG A 82 8.53 4.73 -5.03
C ARG A 82 7.17 4.05 -5.18
N ALA A 83 6.41 4.42 -6.21
CA ALA A 83 5.14 3.77 -6.55
C ALA A 83 5.31 2.27 -6.80
N GLN A 84 6.39 1.87 -7.47
CA GLN A 84 6.69 0.46 -7.75
C GLN A 84 7.07 -0.30 -6.47
N VAL A 85 7.82 0.34 -5.55
CA VAL A 85 8.14 -0.25 -4.24
C VAL A 85 6.86 -0.47 -3.42
N VAL A 86 5.94 0.50 -3.40
CA VAL A 86 4.64 0.35 -2.73
C VAL A 86 3.84 -0.78 -3.36
N PHE A 87 3.80 -0.84 -4.69
CA PHE A 87 3.11 -1.92 -5.40
C PHE A 87 3.65 -3.30 -5.04
N HIS A 88 4.97 -3.50 -5.06
CA HIS A 88 5.56 -4.79 -4.68
C HIS A 88 5.25 -5.16 -3.23
N ALA A 89 5.31 -4.21 -2.30
CA ALA A 89 4.95 -4.45 -0.91
C ALA A 89 3.48 -4.87 -0.77
N LEU A 90 2.55 -4.15 -1.41
CA LEU A 90 1.13 -4.48 -1.41
C LEU A 90 0.84 -5.83 -2.09
N TYR A 91 1.48 -6.08 -3.23
CA TYR A 91 1.33 -7.34 -3.98
C TYR A 91 1.77 -8.54 -3.13
N ASN A 92 2.87 -8.42 -2.38
CA ASN A 92 3.31 -9.48 -1.46
C ASN A 92 2.28 -9.79 -0.37
N HIS A 93 1.51 -8.79 0.09
CA HIS A 93 0.47 -9.00 1.09
C HIS A 93 -0.78 -9.72 0.55
N LEU A 94 -0.98 -9.78 -0.77
CA LEU A 94 -2.10 -10.54 -1.36
C LEU A 94 -1.99 -12.05 -1.15
N TYR A 95 -0.78 -12.55 -0.84
CA TYR A 95 -0.55 -13.95 -0.44
C TYR A 95 -0.90 -14.23 1.03
N SER A 96 -1.25 -13.21 1.81
CA SER A 96 -1.69 -13.38 3.19
C SER A 96 -3.07 -14.02 3.26
N ARG A 97 -3.32 -14.77 4.34
CA ARG A 97 -4.62 -15.37 4.65
C ARG A 97 -5.47 -14.54 5.62
N GLU A 98 -4.99 -13.33 5.94
CA GLU A 98 -5.62 -12.38 6.86
C GLU A 98 -6.63 -11.51 6.07
N ALA A 99 -7.92 -11.77 6.23
CA ALA A 99 -8.98 -11.06 5.50
C ALA A 99 -8.95 -9.52 5.63
N PRO A 100 -8.79 -8.91 6.83
CA PRO A 100 -8.77 -7.45 6.94
C PRO A 100 -7.53 -6.83 6.30
N LEU A 101 -6.40 -7.54 6.28
CA LEU A 101 -5.20 -7.12 5.57
C LEU A 101 -5.44 -7.13 4.07
N VAL A 102 -5.92 -8.25 3.52
CA VAL A 102 -6.21 -8.39 2.08
C VAL A 102 -7.20 -7.32 1.63
N GLN A 103 -8.24 -7.04 2.42
CA GLN A 103 -9.19 -5.97 2.12
C GLN A 103 -8.53 -4.60 2.04
N ALA A 104 -7.71 -4.24 3.03
CA ALA A 104 -6.99 -2.96 3.04
C ALA A 104 -6.02 -2.83 1.85
N VAL A 105 -5.34 -3.93 1.50
CA VAL A 105 -4.41 -4.00 0.37
C VAL A 105 -5.13 -3.78 -0.95
N LEU A 106 -6.26 -4.45 -1.16
CA LEU A 106 -7.03 -4.34 -2.40
C LEU A 106 -7.57 -2.93 -2.61
N LEU A 107 -8.07 -2.29 -1.56
CA LEU A 107 -8.48 -0.88 -1.62
C LEU A 107 -7.31 0.03 -1.99
N CYS A 108 -6.15 -0.16 -1.35
CA CYS A 108 -4.96 0.64 -1.66
C CYS A 108 -4.47 0.42 -3.10
N LEU A 109 -4.55 -0.81 -3.60
CA LEU A 109 -4.17 -1.16 -4.97
C LEU A 109 -5.08 -0.51 -6.01
N LEU A 110 -6.40 -0.46 -5.77
CA LEU A 110 -7.35 0.21 -6.65
C LEU A 110 -7.00 1.68 -6.90
N ASP A 111 -6.47 2.38 -5.89
CA ASP A 111 -6.03 3.77 -6.01
C ASP A 111 -4.61 3.92 -6.59
N LEU A 112 -3.72 2.95 -6.35
CA LEU A 112 -2.33 2.98 -6.82
C LEU A 112 -2.20 2.59 -8.31
N LEU A 113 -2.97 1.61 -8.77
CA LEU A 113 -2.84 1.04 -10.10
C LEU A 113 -3.07 2.06 -11.24
N PRO A 114 -4.05 2.99 -11.17
CA PRO A 114 -4.18 4.08 -12.15
C PRO A 114 -2.93 4.98 -12.24
N VAL A 115 -2.22 5.18 -11.12
CA VAL A 115 -1.00 5.99 -11.07
C VAL A 115 0.13 5.29 -11.83
N LEU A 116 0.31 3.99 -11.59
CA LEU A 116 1.31 3.17 -12.28
C LEU A 116 1.04 3.06 -13.78
N GLU A 117 -0.22 2.83 -14.15
CA GLU A 117 -0.62 2.67 -15.54
C GLU A 117 -0.38 3.97 -16.34
N ARG A 118 -0.76 5.13 -15.79
CA ARG A 118 -0.46 6.44 -16.41
C ARG A 118 1.05 6.63 -16.58
N TRP A 119 1.82 6.30 -15.56
CA TRP A 119 3.29 6.41 -15.62
C TRP A 119 3.91 5.50 -16.68
N GLN A 120 3.46 4.25 -16.79
CA GLN A 120 3.94 3.31 -17.82
C GLN A 120 3.63 3.79 -19.24
N ARG A 121 2.43 4.37 -19.46
CA ARG A 121 2.06 5.00 -20.74
C ARG A 121 2.98 6.19 -21.05
N HIS A 122 3.28 7.05 -20.08
CA HIS A 122 4.23 8.16 -20.25
C HIS A 122 5.65 7.70 -20.58
N GLN A 123 6.08 6.55 -20.07
CA GLN A 123 7.40 5.98 -20.39
C GLN A 123 7.43 5.19 -21.71
N GLY A 124 6.33 5.12 -22.47
CA GLY A 124 6.28 4.39 -23.75
C GLY A 124 6.42 2.87 -23.62
N ARG A 125 6.23 2.28 -22.43
CA ARG A 125 6.39 0.84 -22.16
C ARG A 125 5.18 -0.03 -22.60
N GLY A 126 4.45 0.41 -23.63
CA GLY A 126 3.07 0.00 -23.87
C GLY A 126 2.80 -1.33 -24.59
N THR A 127 3.81 -2.10 -25.02
CA THR A 127 3.57 -3.19 -25.99
C THR A 127 3.95 -4.61 -25.54
N GLY A 128 4.54 -4.81 -24.35
CA GLY A 128 4.94 -6.17 -23.94
C GLY A 128 4.98 -6.46 -22.43
N ALA A 129 4.76 -5.47 -21.56
CA ALA A 129 4.70 -5.70 -20.12
C ALA A 129 3.26 -5.99 -19.69
N THR A 130 3.05 -7.10 -18.97
CA THR A 130 1.76 -7.42 -18.33
C THR A 130 1.31 -6.25 -17.48
N SER A 131 0.10 -5.74 -17.72
CA SER A 131 -0.43 -4.60 -16.97
C SER A 131 -0.41 -4.91 -15.47
N PRO A 132 -0.02 -3.97 -14.59
CA PRO A 132 -0.13 -4.15 -13.15
C PRO A 132 -1.54 -4.59 -12.71
N TRP A 133 -2.55 -4.15 -13.46
CA TRP A 133 -3.93 -4.57 -13.29
C TRP A 133 -4.14 -6.06 -13.57
N ASP A 134 -3.61 -6.56 -14.69
CA ASP A 134 -3.75 -7.95 -15.09
C ASP A 134 -3.04 -8.88 -14.10
N GLN A 135 -1.86 -8.46 -13.60
CA GLN A 135 -1.12 -9.19 -12.57
C GLN A 135 -1.96 -9.38 -11.30
N VAL A 136 -2.58 -8.29 -10.82
CA VAL A 136 -3.42 -8.34 -9.61
C VAL A 136 -4.70 -9.13 -9.87
N LEU A 137 -5.36 -8.93 -11.01
CA LEU A 137 -6.60 -9.64 -11.35
C LEU A 137 -6.36 -11.15 -11.49
N GLN A 138 -5.30 -11.55 -12.21
CA GLN A 138 -4.94 -12.95 -12.37
C GLN A 138 -4.72 -13.60 -11.00
N LEU A 139 -3.93 -12.96 -10.12
CA LEU A 139 -3.68 -13.48 -8.77
C LEU A 139 -4.97 -13.60 -7.95
N LEU A 140 -5.84 -12.58 -8.01
CA LEU A 140 -7.12 -12.60 -7.30
C LEU A 140 -8.01 -13.75 -7.74
N LEU A 141 -8.13 -13.97 -9.05
CA LEU A 141 -8.93 -15.08 -9.60
C LEU A 141 -8.37 -16.43 -9.17
N THR A 142 -7.05 -16.61 -9.22
CA THR A 142 -6.38 -17.83 -8.74
C THR A 142 -6.61 -18.06 -7.24
N HIS A 143 -6.52 -17.02 -6.41
CA HIS A 143 -6.79 -17.14 -4.98
C HIS A 143 -8.27 -17.44 -4.71
N MET A 144 -9.19 -16.82 -5.44
CA MET A 144 -10.62 -17.08 -5.30
C MET A 144 -11.02 -18.52 -5.63
N GLU A 145 -10.38 -19.15 -6.61
CA GLU A 145 -10.66 -20.53 -7.02
C GLU A 145 -10.39 -21.54 -5.90
N ALA A 146 -9.28 -21.37 -5.18
CA ALA A 146 -8.85 -22.27 -4.11
C ALA A 146 -9.30 -21.84 -2.69
N GLU A 147 -10.02 -20.71 -2.55
CA GLU A 147 -10.35 -20.16 -1.23
C GLU A 147 -11.62 -20.76 -0.63
N HIS A 148 -11.50 -21.31 0.57
CA HIS A 148 -12.60 -21.92 1.32
C HIS A 148 -13.07 -21.05 2.49
N ARG A 149 -12.28 -20.06 2.94
CA ARG A 149 -12.64 -19.17 4.05
C ARG A 149 -13.64 -18.13 3.60
N LEU A 150 -14.84 -18.16 4.16
CA LEU A 150 -15.94 -17.24 3.84
C LEU A 150 -15.54 -15.76 3.98
N ALA A 151 -14.71 -15.42 4.97
CA ALA A 151 -14.24 -14.05 5.17
C ALA A 151 -13.45 -13.51 3.96
N LEU A 152 -12.49 -14.30 3.44
CA LEU A 152 -11.70 -13.92 2.27
C LEU A 152 -12.55 -13.93 1.00
N ARG A 153 -13.43 -14.92 0.82
CA ARG A 153 -14.35 -14.97 -0.32
C ARG A 153 -15.23 -13.72 -0.40
N ARG A 154 -15.73 -13.22 0.75
CA ARG A 154 -16.50 -11.97 0.82
C ARG A 154 -15.67 -10.76 0.40
N VAL A 155 -14.42 -10.67 0.86
CA VAL A 155 -13.51 -9.59 0.48
C VAL A 155 -13.27 -9.61 -1.03
N TYR A 156 -12.87 -10.76 -1.59
CA TYR A 156 -12.63 -10.89 -3.02
C TYR A 156 -13.88 -10.57 -3.84
N ALA A 157 -15.01 -11.20 -3.53
CA ALA A 157 -16.27 -10.96 -4.23
C ALA A 157 -16.75 -9.49 -4.15
N GLY A 158 -16.52 -8.82 -3.02
CA GLY A 158 -16.85 -7.40 -2.87
C GLY A 158 -15.95 -6.46 -3.67
N THR A 159 -14.67 -6.81 -3.81
CA THR A 159 -13.70 -5.99 -4.56
C THR A 159 -13.69 -6.26 -6.07
N LEU A 160 -14.04 -7.47 -6.50
CA LEU A 160 -13.96 -7.92 -7.89
C LEU A 160 -14.71 -7.02 -8.88
N PRO A 161 -15.94 -6.52 -8.58
CA PRO A 161 -16.62 -5.58 -9.46
C PRO A 161 -15.76 -4.36 -9.81
N ALA A 162 -15.03 -3.79 -8.85
CA ALA A 162 -14.17 -2.63 -9.09
C ALA A 162 -12.97 -2.93 -10.02
N PHE A 163 -12.56 -4.20 -10.14
CA PHE A 163 -11.52 -4.61 -11.09
C PHE A 163 -12.08 -4.85 -12.50
N VAL A 164 -13.36 -5.25 -12.61
CA VAL A 164 -14.02 -5.58 -13.88
C VAL A 164 -14.67 -4.37 -14.54
N THR A 165 -15.29 -3.47 -13.77
CA THR A 165 -16.04 -2.31 -14.29
C THR A 165 -15.16 -1.10 -14.64
N ARG A 166 -13.89 -1.31 -14.96
CA ARG A 166 -12.98 -0.20 -15.29
C ARG A 166 -13.27 0.45 -16.62
#